data_AF-A0A257F217-F1
#
_entry.id   AF-A0A257F217-F1
#
_cell.length_a   1.000
_cell.length_b   1.000
_cell.length_c   1.000
_cell.angle_alpha   90.00
_cell.angle_beta   90.00
_cell.angle_gamma   90.00
#
_symmetry.space_group_name_H-M   'P 1'
#
loop_
_entity.id
_entity.type
_entity.pdbx_description
1 polymer ?
#
loop_
_entity_poly.entity_id
_entity_poly.type
_entity_poly.pdbx_seq_one_letter_code
_entity_poly.pdbx_strand_id
1 'polypeptide(L)'
;MAQVSRCENPRRRRRGTLAPSSGGRHMSFASGWRASFRRMARKATVRHLLVALVVMGLVLSFSAIHAGWSPMHRWNRAIGDASLVLIAVSVGIGPLARLWRPAMPLIPFRREMGIHGCLLAVVHAVIILVGWVEWDLMRLFGFEWHPDLLTYVMLQQGFGLSNAIGIAALILTSVLAATSSDAAIRRLGLSGWKFLQMGVLPLWWLTVAHVGYFLFLHFLSFHRATPEPNPLQYWFVGLVVLVLGLRSTAYLRTISAKGASAPRRKEPDHETI
;
A
#
# COMPACT_ATOMS: atom_id res chain seq x y z
N MET A 1 0.23 37.27 49.89
CA MET A 1 -0.49 37.66 51.14
C MET A 1 -1.95 37.25 50.95
N ALA A 2 -2.65 36.54 51.82
CA ALA A 2 -2.38 35.78 53.04
C ALA A 2 -3.70 35.03 53.37
N GLN A 3 -3.62 33.74 53.76
CA GLN A 3 -4.51 32.93 54.62
C GLN A 3 -6.05 32.98 54.42
N VAL A 4 -6.75 31.90 54.03
CA VAL A 4 -7.03 30.62 54.73
C VAL A 4 -7.61 30.82 56.14
N SER A 5 -8.91 30.52 56.29
CA SER A 5 -9.48 30.02 57.55
C SER A 5 -10.62 29.05 57.28
N ARG A 6 -10.39 27.79 57.67
CA ARG A 6 -11.35 26.68 57.73
C ARG A 6 -12.25 26.86 58.95
N CYS A 7 -13.54 26.61 58.78
CA CYS A 7 -14.41 26.21 59.89
C CYS A 7 -14.58 24.68 59.81
N GLU A 8 -14.17 24.02 60.88
CA GLU A 8 -14.20 22.57 61.08
C GLU A 8 -15.32 22.26 62.08
N ASN A 9 -16.22 21.32 61.77
CA ASN A 9 -17.21 20.80 62.73
C ASN A 9 -17.03 19.28 62.86
N PRO A 10 -16.76 18.76 64.07
CA PRO A 10 -16.55 17.34 64.31
C PRO A 10 -17.83 16.66 64.80
N ARG A 11 -18.13 15.45 64.32
CA ARG A 11 -18.63 14.33 65.15
C ARG A 11 -18.93 13.06 64.35
N ARG A 12 -18.50 11.95 64.97
CA ARG A 12 -19.02 10.58 64.95
C ARG A 12 -18.60 9.62 63.83
N ARG A 13 -17.48 8.96 64.12
CA ARG A 13 -17.34 7.49 64.31
C ARG A 13 -18.54 6.64 63.85
N ARG A 14 -18.28 5.69 62.94
CA ARG A 14 -18.58 4.25 63.13
C ARG A 14 -17.58 3.39 62.35
N ARG A 15 -16.89 2.52 63.08
CA ARG A 15 -16.11 1.39 62.56
C ARG A 15 -17.09 0.37 61.96
N GLY A 16 -16.73 -0.17 60.81
CA GLY A 16 -17.36 -1.33 60.19
C GLY A 16 -16.33 -2.03 59.31
N THR A 17 -15.55 -2.92 59.92
CA THR A 17 -14.71 -3.91 59.25
C THR A 17 -15.60 -4.93 58.55
N LEU A 18 -15.56 -4.99 57.21
CA LEU A 18 -16.08 -6.09 56.41
C LEU A 18 -14.94 -6.67 55.58
N ALA A 19 -14.79 -7.98 55.70
CA ALA A 19 -13.76 -8.80 55.08
C ALA A 19 -13.80 -8.76 53.55
N PRO A 20 -12.67 -8.98 52.86
CA PRO A 20 -12.68 -9.10 51.40
C PRO A 20 -13.23 -10.48 51.00
N SER A 21 -14.36 -10.47 50.29
CA SER A 21 -14.90 -11.63 49.59
C SER A 21 -13.93 -12.07 48.49
N SER A 22 -13.47 -13.32 48.58
CA SER A 22 -12.70 -14.04 47.58
C SER A 22 -13.54 -14.33 46.34
N GLY A 23 -13.72 -13.32 45.49
CA GLY A 23 -14.28 -13.48 44.14
C GLY A 23 -13.25 -14.11 43.21
N GLY A 24 -13.50 -15.37 42.83
CA GLY A 24 -12.67 -16.13 41.90
C GLY A 24 -12.40 -15.38 40.60
N ARG A 25 -11.13 -15.10 40.34
CA ARG A 25 -10.64 -14.66 39.03
C ARG A 25 -10.76 -15.82 38.05
N HIS A 26 -11.91 -15.95 37.39
CA HIS A 26 -11.99 -16.60 36.10
C HIS A 26 -11.20 -15.75 35.09
N MET A 27 -9.87 -15.87 35.10
CA MET A 27 -9.04 -15.42 33.98
C MET A 27 -9.39 -16.29 32.78
N SER A 28 -10.26 -15.77 31.92
CA SER A 28 -10.49 -16.33 30.60
C SER A 28 -9.14 -16.36 29.85
N PHE A 29 -8.52 -17.54 29.78
CA PHE A 29 -7.27 -17.80 29.05
C PHE A 29 -7.34 -17.27 27.61
N ALA A 30 -8.52 -17.29 26.99
CA ALA A 30 -8.75 -16.78 25.63
C ALA A 30 -8.55 -15.25 25.47
N SER A 31 -8.62 -14.47 26.56
CA SER A 31 -8.46 -13.01 26.54
C SER A 31 -7.00 -12.55 26.53
N GLY A 32 -6.11 -13.31 27.19
CA GLY A 32 -4.68 -13.02 27.31
C GLY A 32 -3.93 -13.16 25.98
N TRP A 33 -4.23 -14.20 25.20
CA TRP A 33 -3.63 -14.44 23.90
C TRP A 33 -3.97 -13.34 22.89
N ARG A 34 -5.24 -12.90 22.85
CA ARG A 34 -5.67 -11.78 21.98
C ARG A 34 -5.03 -10.45 22.38
N ALA A 35 -4.80 -10.22 23.68
CA ALA A 35 -4.11 -9.01 24.14
C ALA A 35 -2.59 -9.04 23.87
N SER A 36 -1.95 -10.21 24.04
CA SER A 36 -0.53 -10.42 23.76
C SER A 36 -0.23 -10.31 22.27
N PHE A 37 -1.03 -10.98 21.41
CA PHE A 37 -0.94 -10.85 19.95
C PHE A 37 -1.07 -9.40 19.48
N ARG A 38 -2.05 -8.66 20.02
CA ARG A 38 -2.23 -7.22 19.73
C ARG A 38 -1.07 -6.35 20.19
N ARG A 39 -0.30 -6.77 21.20
CA ARG A 39 0.88 -6.04 21.69
C ARG A 39 2.13 -6.39 20.87
N MET A 40 2.27 -7.64 20.44
CA MET A 40 3.34 -8.10 19.54
C MET A 40 3.20 -7.54 18.13
N ALA A 41 1.99 -7.52 17.56
CA ALA A 41 1.72 -6.94 16.23
C ALA A 41 1.96 -5.41 16.17
N ARG A 42 2.13 -4.74 17.30
CA ARG A 42 2.57 -3.33 17.34
C ARG A 42 4.06 -3.18 17.07
N LYS A 43 4.87 -4.22 17.25
CA LYS A 43 6.30 -4.18 16.91
C LYS A 43 6.45 -4.20 15.39
N ALA A 44 7.22 -3.25 14.84
CA ALA A 44 7.44 -3.14 13.40
C ALA A 44 8.03 -4.42 12.80
N THR A 45 8.98 -5.05 13.49
CA THR A 45 9.59 -6.32 13.07
C THR A 45 8.55 -7.43 12.86
N VAL A 46 7.58 -7.56 13.77
CA VAL A 46 6.53 -8.58 13.65
C VAL A 46 5.67 -8.31 12.42
N ARG A 47 5.32 -7.05 12.14
CA ARG A 47 4.56 -6.71 10.92
C ARG A 47 5.36 -7.01 9.66
N HIS A 48 6.65 -6.69 9.62
CA HIS A 48 7.51 -7.06 8.49
C HIS A 48 7.58 -8.57 8.28
N LEU A 49 7.72 -9.37 9.34
CA LEU A 49 7.71 -10.82 9.25
C LEU A 49 6.36 -11.36 8.72
N LEU A 50 5.25 -10.84 9.24
CA LEU A 50 3.91 -11.22 8.76
C LEU A 50 3.70 -10.85 7.29
N VAL A 51 4.13 -9.66 6.87
CA VAL A 51 4.07 -9.24 5.46
C VAL A 51 4.99 -10.08 4.61
N ALA A 52 6.18 -10.45 5.09
CA ALA A 52 7.09 -11.35 4.36
C ALA A 52 6.48 -12.75 4.13
N LEU A 53 5.71 -13.27 5.09
CA LEU A 53 4.96 -14.52 4.90
C LEU A 53 3.86 -14.37 3.83
N VAL A 54 3.13 -13.24 3.84
CA VAL A 54 2.14 -12.92 2.80
C VAL A 54 2.81 -12.79 1.42
N VAL A 55 3.95 -12.10 1.35
CA VAL A 55 4.77 -11.96 0.14
C VAL A 55 5.15 -13.34 -0.40
N MET A 56 5.67 -14.23 0.45
CA MET A 56 6.03 -15.58 0.06
C MET A 56 4.83 -16.32 -0.53
N GLY A 57 3.68 -16.30 0.16
CA GLY A 57 2.45 -16.93 -0.34
C GLY A 57 1.98 -16.37 -1.68
N LEU A 58 2.02 -15.04 -1.86
CA LEU A 58 1.66 -14.38 -3.11
C LEU A 58 2.59 -14.79 -4.25
N VAL A 59 3.90 -14.71 -4.04
CA VAL A 59 4.91 -15.06 -5.06
C VAL A 59 4.77 -16.51 -5.49
N LEU A 60 4.60 -17.44 -4.54
CA LEU A 60 4.40 -18.86 -4.84
C LEU A 60 3.09 -19.10 -5.61
N SER A 61 2.00 -18.42 -5.22
CA SER A 61 0.70 -18.53 -5.89
C SER A 61 0.76 -18.02 -7.34
N PHE A 62 1.37 -16.86 -7.57
CA PHE A 62 1.54 -16.33 -8.93
C PHE A 62 2.52 -17.17 -9.75
N SER A 63 3.58 -17.71 -9.15
CA SER A 63 4.49 -18.64 -9.82
C SER A 63 3.77 -19.91 -10.29
N ALA A 64 2.83 -20.42 -9.48
CA ALA A 64 1.98 -21.55 -9.87
C ALA A 64 1.03 -21.21 -11.03
N ILE A 65 0.45 -20.00 -11.05
CA ILE A 65 -0.39 -19.53 -12.17
C ILE A 65 0.41 -19.47 -13.47
N HIS A 66 1.67 -19.02 -13.40
CA HIS A 66 2.57 -18.92 -14.56
C HIS A 66 3.44 -20.17 -14.76
N ALA A 67 3.00 -21.34 -14.29
CA ALA A 67 3.77 -22.59 -14.33
C ALA A 67 4.08 -23.11 -15.75
N GLY A 68 3.42 -22.60 -16.78
CA GLY A 68 3.73 -22.92 -18.17
C GLY A 68 4.88 -22.10 -18.76
N TRP A 69 5.34 -21.05 -18.09
CA TRP A 69 6.33 -20.10 -18.64
C TRP A 69 7.76 -20.54 -18.31
N SER A 70 8.74 -20.03 -19.07
CA SER A 70 10.15 -20.26 -18.77
C SER A 70 10.51 -19.76 -17.36
N PRO A 71 11.49 -20.37 -16.66
CA PRO A 71 11.78 -20.03 -15.28
C PRO A 71 12.01 -18.52 -15.05
N MET A 72 12.78 -17.88 -15.91
CA MET A 72 13.05 -16.43 -15.83
C MET A 72 11.74 -15.63 -15.92
N HIS A 73 10.92 -15.84 -16.96
CA HIS A 73 9.67 -15.10 -17.14
C HIS A 73 8.65 -15.39 -16.04
N ARG A 74 8.54 -16.65 -15.59
CA ARG A 74 7.65 -17.08 -14.52
C ARG A 74 7.95 -16.33 -13.23
N TRP A 75 9.20 -16.37 -12.77
CA TRP A 75 9.60 -15.72 -11.52
C TRP A 75 9.54 -14.20 -11.63
N ASN A 76 9.97 -13.64 -12.75
CA ASN A 76 9.87 -12.21 -13.00
C ASN A 76 8.42 -11.71 -12.91
N ARG A 77 7.49 -12.45 -13.54
CA ARG A 77 6.07 -12.11 -13.55
C ARG A 77 5.45 -12.29 -12.16
N ALA A 78 5.72 -13.39 -11.48
CA ALA A 78 5.18 -13.64 -10.15
C ALA A 78 5.60 -12.58 -9.12
N ILE A 79 6.84 -12.11 -9.19
CA ILE A 79 7.38 -11.05 -8.33
C ILE A 79 6.74 -9.70 -8.68
N GLY A 80 6.58 -9.39 -9.97
CA GLY A 80 5.89 -8.18 -10.44
C GLY A 80 4.42 -8.14 -10.01
N ASP A 81 3.69 -9.26 -10.18
CA ASP A 81 2.28 -9.38 -9.79
C ASP A 81 2.12 -9.22 -8.27
N ALA A 82 2.97 -9.87 -7.47
CA ALA A 82 2.97 -9.72 -6.02
C ALA A 82 3.30 -8.27 -5.58
N SER A 83 4.25 -7.60 -6.24
CA SER A 83 4.57 -6.19 -5.99
C SER A 83 3.35 -5.29 -6.20
N LEU A 84 2.67 -5.45 -7.33
CA LEU A 84 1.45 -4.73 -7.67
C LEU A 84 0.35 -4.95 -6.61
N VAL A 85 0.12 -6.18 -6.15
CA VAL A 85 -0.87 -6.47 -5.11
C VAL A 85 -0.53 -5.73 -3.82
N LEU A 86 0.73 -5.75 -3.38
CA LEU A 86 1.14 -5.08 -2.15
C LEU A 86 0.99 -3.56 -2.24
N ILE A 87 1.32 -2.97 -3.39
CA ILE A 87 1.11 -1.54 -3.65
C ILE A 87 -0.39 -1.22 -3.63
N ALA A 88 -1.21 -2.00 -4.33
CA ALA A 88 -2.66 -1.83 -4.37
C ALA A 88 -3.29 -1.90 -2.98
N VAL A 89 -2.88 -2.89 -2.17
CA VAL A 89 -3.31 -3.04 -0.78
C VAL A 89 -2.86 -1.85 0.07
N SER A 90 -1.61 -1.40 -0.05
CA SER A 90 -1.10 -0.22 0.67
C SER A 90 -1.89 1.06 0.35
N VAL A 91 -2.27 1.24 -0.92
CA VAL A 91 -3.09 2.37 -1.37
C VAL A 91 -4.55 2.23 -0.94
N GLY A 92 -5.09 1.01 -0.94
CA GLY A 92 -6.50 0.70 -0.67
C GLY A 92 -6.89 0.63 0.81
N ILE A 93 -5.98 0.22 1.71
CA ILE A 93 -6.27 0.05 3.15
C ILE A 93 -6.82 1.33 3.79
N GLY A 94 -6.27 2.50 3.43
CA GLY A 94 -6.70 3.78 3.99
C GLY A 94 -8.18 4.10 3.70
N PRO A 95 -8.59 4.17 2.42
CA PRO A 95 -9.99 4.30 2.03
C PRO A 95 -10.89 3.20 2.59
N LEU A 96 -10.45 1.93 2.52
CA LEU A 96 -11.21 0.79 3.02
C LEU A 96 -11.56 0.96 4.50
N ALA A 97 -10.59 1.33 5.33
CA ALA A 97 -10.82 1.45 6.76
C ALA A 97 -11.68 2.66 7.14
N ARG A 98 -11.78 3.68 6.28
CA ARG A 98 -12.76 4.78 6.43
C ARG A 98 -14.18 4.32 6.12
N LEU A 99 -14.35 3.45 5.13
CA LEU A 99 -15.65 2.94 4.72
C LEU A 99 -16.15 1.83 5.67
N TRP A 100 -15.22 0.98 6.12
CA TRP A 100 -15.50 -0.22 6.88
C TRP A 100 -14.59 -0.31 8.12
N ARG A 101 -15.13 0.03 9.29
CA ARG A 101 -14.41 0.07 10.57
C ARG A 101 -13.64 -1.23 10.91
N PRO A 102 -14.14 -2.44 10.61
CA PRO A 102 -13.39 -3.67 10.84
C PRO A 102 -12.02 -3.74 10.16
N ALA A 103 -11.74 -2.94 9.13
CA ALA A 103 -10.44 -2.87 8.47
C ALA A 103 -9.41 -1.96 9.19
N MET A 104 -9.79 -1.23 10.24
CA MET A 104 -8.87 -0.39 11.03
C MET A 104 -7.60 -1.11 11.53
N PRO A 105 -7.64 -2.37 11.98
CA PRO A 105 -6.45 -3.11 12.39
C PRO A 105 -5.43 -3.36 11.26
N LEU A 106 -5.80 -3.16 9.99
CA LEU A 106 -4.91 -3.30 8.84
C LEU A 106 -4.06 -2.04 8.59
N ILE A 107 -4.48 -0.87 9.10
CA ILE A 107 -3.78 0.40 8.89
C ILE A 107 -2.29 0.35 9.26
N PRO A 108 -1.88 -0.27 10.39
CA PRO A 108 -0.47 -0.37 10.74
C PRO A 108 0.37 -1.11 9.70
N PHE A 109 -0.20 -2.06 8.95
CA PHE A 109 0.51 -2.85 7.92
C PHE A 109 0.71 -2.09 6.60
N ARG A 110 0.03 -0.96 6.40
CA ARG A 110 0.09 -0.18 5.16
C ARG A 110 1.54 0.15 4.76
N ARG A 111 2.36 0.51 5.75
CA ARG A 111 3.76 0.88 5.57
C ARG A 111 4.59 -0.32 5.13
N GLU A 112 4.47 -1.44 5.84
CA GLU A 112 5.21 -2.66 5.54
C GLU A 112 4.83 -3.22 4.17
N MET A 113 3.55 -3.23 3.80
CA MET A 113 3.11 -3.61 2.45
C MET A 113 3.77 -2.75 1.37
N GLY A 114 3.82 -1.42 1.54
CA GLY A 114 4.48 -0.53 0.58
C GLY A 114 5.99 -0.77 0.46
N ILE A 115 6.67 -1.00 1.59
CA ILE A 115 8.11 -1.32 1.61
C ILE A 115 8.37 -2.66 0.89
N HIS A 116 7.60 -3.71 1.20
CA HIS A 116 7.76 -5.00 0.54
C HIS A 116 7.39 -4.95 -0.95
N GLY A 117 6.39 -4.14 -1.33
CA GLY A 117 6.07 -3.87 -2.74
C GLY A 117 7.26 -3.25 -3.48
N CYS A 118 7.93 -2.27 -2.87
CA CYS A 118 9.17 -1.68 -3.39
C CYS A 118 10.29 -2.72 -3.52
N LEU A 119 10.50 -3.55 -2.51
CA LEU A 119 11.54 -4.60 -2.55
C LEU A 119 11.30 -5.57 -3.70
N LEU A 120 10.05 -6.03 -3.89
CA LEU A 120 9.71 -6.89 -5.01
C LEU A 120 9.87 -6.17 -6.36
N ALA A 121 9.55 -4.88 -6.46
CA ALA A 121 9.77 -4.09 -7.68
C ALA A 121 11.26 -4.00 -8.04
N VAL A 122 12.14 -3.85 -7.04
CA VAL A 122 13.60 -3.89 -7.23
C VAL A 122 14.03 -5.27 -7.71
N VAL A 123 13.55 -6.35 -7.08
CA VAL A 123 13.89 -7.72 -7.51
C VAL A 123 13.39 -7.99 -8.94
N HIS A 124 12.18 -7.56 -9.28
CA HIS A 124 11.64 -7.62 -10.64
C HIS A 124 12.57 -6.92 -11.64
N ALA A 125 13.01 -5.70 -11.35
CA ALA A 125 13.96 -4.98 -12.20
C ALA A 125 15.31 -5.72 -12.33
N VAL A 126 15.83 -6.28 -11.23
CA VAL A 126 17.08 -7.06 -11.25
C VAL A 126 16.95 -8.30 -12.13
N ILE A 127 15.84 -9.03 -12.07
CA ILE A 127 15.61 -10.20 -12.94
C ILE A 127 15.57 -9.79 -14.42
N ILE A 128 14.96 -8.65 -14.75
CA ILE A 128 15.00 -8.10 -16.12
C ILE A 128 16.43 -7.77 -16.54
N LEU A 129 17.18 -7.03 -15.71
CA LEU A 129 18.53 -6.58 -16.04
C LEU A 129 19.50 -7.75 -16.23
N VAL A 130 19.41 -8.77 -15.39
CA VAL A 130 20.33 -9.92 -15.41
C VAL A 130 19.85 -11.00 -16.37
N GLY A 131 18.57 -11.36 -16.29
CA GLY A 131 18.02 -12.55 -16.95
C GLY A 131 17.44 -12.32 -18.34
N TRP A 132 17.18 -11.07 -18.72
CA TRP A 132 16.66 -10.75 -20.05
C TRP A 132 17.59 -9.79 -20.79
N VAL A 133 17.86 -8.64 -20.22
CA VAL A 133 18.61 -7.56 -20.89
C VAL A 133 20.11 -7.80 -20.86
N GLU A 134 20.60 -8.63 -19.93
CA GLU A 134 22.02 -9.00 -19.81
C GLU A 134 22.94 -7.78 -19.72
N TRP A 135 22.51 -6.75 -18.98
CA TRP A 135 23.20 -5.46 -18.80
C TRP A 135 23.30 -4.55 -20.03
N ASP A 136 22.81 -4.95 -21.21
CA ASP A 136 22.71 -4.07 -22.37
C ASP A 136 21.47 -3.15 -22.27
N LEU A 137 21.64 -1.98 -21.66
CA LEU A 137 20.55 -1.06 -21.38
C LEU A 137 19.77 -0.60 -22.62
N MET A 138 20.32 -0.72 -23.83
CA MET A 138 19.58 -0.40 -25.06
C MET A 138 18.40 -1.35 -25.27
N ARG A 139 18.51 -2.61 -24.82
CA ARG A 139 17.44 -3.62 -24.88
C ARG A 139 16.23 -3.26 -24.03
N LEU A 140 16.40 -2.48 -22.94
CA LEU A 140 15.27 -1.92 -22.20
C LEU A 140 14.41 -0.99 -23.06
N PHE A 141 14.99 -0.37 -24.08
CA PHE A 141 14.27 0.54 -24.98
C PHE A 141 13.80 -0.14 -26.27
N GLY A 142 13.98 -1.46 -26.37
CA GLY A 142 13.55 -2.27 -27.50
C GLY A 142 14.57 -2.35 -28.64
N PHE A 143 15.79 -1.86 -28.42
CA PHE A 143 16.88 -1.96 -29.37
C PHE A 143 17.69 -3.24 -29.15
N GLU A 144 18.15 -3.84 -30.25
CA GLU A 144 19.07 -4.97 -30.21
C GLU A 144 20.27 -4.70 -31.12
N TRP A 145 21.45 -5.16 -30.70
CA TRP A 145 22.68 -5.04 -31.49
C TRP A 145 22.62 -5.97 -32.70
N HIS A 146 22.73 -5.41 -33.91
CA HIS A 146 22.82 -6.19 -35.14
C HIS A 146 24.30 -6.38 -35.54
N PRO A 147 24.86 -7.59 -35.47
CA PRO A 147 26.29 -7.82 -35.68
C PRO A 147 26.76 -7.46 -37.10
N ASP A 148 25.95 -7.74 -38.13
CA ASP A 148 26.36 -7.45 -39.51
C ASP A 148 26.27 -5.96 -39.91
N LEU A 149 25.30 -5.24 -39.33
CA LEU A 149 25.10 -3.82 -39.57
C LEU A 149 25.92 -2.94 -38.62
N LEU A 150 26.54 -3.55 -37.59
CA LEU A 150 27.32 -2.89 -36.54
C LEU A 150 26.57 -1.71 -35.91
N THR A 151 25.26 -1.87 -35.71
CA THR A 151 24.39 -0.82 -35.18
C THR A 151 23.24 -1.40 -34.36
N TYR A 152 22.66 -0.57 -33.50
CA TYR A 152 21.43 -0.91 -32.78
C TYR A 152 20.22 -0.70 -33.69
N VAL A 153 19.34 -1.71 -33.74
CA VAL A 153 18.09 -1.67 -34.50
C VAL A 153 16.90 -1.84 -33.56
N MET A 154 15.81 -1.11 -33.83
CA MET A 154 14.58 -1.21 -33.03
C MET A 154 13.82 -2.49 -33.39
N LEU A 155 13.93 -3.51 -32.54
CA LEU A 155 13.23 -4.78 -32.72
C LEU A 155 11.88 -4.80 -31.97
N GLN A 156 11.81 -4.18 -30.78
CA GLN A 156 10.62 -4.19 -29.94
C GLN A 156 9.98 -2.79 -29.84
N GLN A 157 9.23 -2.43 -30.89
CA GLN A 157 8.48 -1.17 -30.93
C GLN A 157 7.57 -1.02 -29.71
N GLY A 158 7.59 0.16 -29.08
CA GLY A 158 6.77 0.47 -27.91
C GLY A 158 7.26 -0.11 -26.58
N PHE A 159 8.22 -1.04 -26.58
CA PHE A 159 8.77 -1.63 -25.35
C PHE A 159 9.41 -0.58 -24.44
N GLY A 160 10.17 0.35 -25.02
CA GLY A 160 10.86 1.41 -24.27
C GLY A 160 9.96 2.36 -23.50
N LEU A 161 8.74 2.64 -23.99
CA LEU A 161 7.80 3.53 -23.28
C LEU A 161 7.38 2.93 -21.94
N SER A 162 6.97 1.66 -21.94
CA SER A 162 6.56 0.97 -20.70
C SER A 162 7.71 0.85 -19.72
N ASN A 163 8.91 0.55 -20.20
CA ASN A 163 10.09 0.45 -19.34
C ASN A 163 10.49 1.82 -18.75
N ALA A 164 10.38 2.91 -19.51
CA ALA A 164 10.57 4.26 -18.97
C ALA A 164 9.56 4.59 -17.85
N ILE A 165 8.28 4.26 -18.04
CA ILE A 165 7.24 4.40 -17.01
C ILE A 165 7.56 3.54 -15.79
N GLY A 166 8.00 2.29 -16.00
CA GLY A 166 8.42 1.37 -14.95
C GLY A 166 9.61 1.87 -14.14
N ILE A 167 10.63 2.45 -14.80
CA ILE A 167 11.78 3.08 -14.16
C ILE A 167 11.34 4.29 -13.32
N ALA A 168 10.47 5.14 -13.85
CA ALA A 168 9.92 6.26 -13.09
C ALA A 168 9.15 5.78 -11.84
N ALA A 169 8.33 4.73 -11.98
CA ALA A 169 7.65 4.09 -10.86
C ALA A 169 8.63 3.52 -9.83
N LEU A 170 9.70 2.85 -10.30
CA LEU A 170 10.74 2.24 -9.47
C LEU A 170 11.49 3.30 -8.64
N ILE A 171 11.90 4.41 -9.28
CA ILE A 171 12.54 5.54 -8.59
C ILE A 171 11.60 6.08 -7.51
N LEU A 172 10.34 6.35 -7.88
CA LEU A 172 9.38 6.93 -6.95
C LEU A 172 9.07 6.01 -5.78
N THR A 173 8.83 4.71 -6.02
CA THR A 173 8.59 3.75 -4.92
C THR A 173 9.82 3.59 -4.03
N SER A 174 11.03 3.69 -4.58
CA SER A 174 12.27 3.64 -3.80
C SER A 174 12.39 4.85 -2.87
N VAL A 175 12.08 6.06 -3.35
CA VAL A 175 12.02 7.28 -2.53
C VAL A 175 10.97 7.15 -1.42
N LEU A 176 9.78 6.64 -1.74
CA LEU A 176 8.72 6.43 -0.75
C LEU A 176 9.11 5.39 0.31
N ALA A 177 9.75 4.29 -0.08
CA ALA A 177 10.21 3.26 0.84
C ALA A 177 11.36 3.75 1.72
N ALA A 178 12.35 4.44 1.16
CA ALA A 178 13.46 5.02 1.91
C ALA A 178 13.01 6.05 2.96
N THR A 179 11.92 6.78 2.65
CA THR A 179 11.30 7.75 3.58
C THR A 179 10.20 7.17 4.45
N SER A 180 9.97 5.86 4.37
CA SER A 180 9.02 5.13 5.23
C SER A 180 9.70 4.69 6.53
N SER A 181 10.22 5.65 7.31
CA SER A 181 10.76 5.40 8.64
C SER A 181 10.53 6.53 9.64
N ASP A 182 10.46 6.18 10.92
CA ASP A 182 10.30 7.15 12.00
C ASP A 182 11.51 8.10 12.03
N ALA A 183 12.70 7.60 11.65
CA ALA A 183 13.89 8.40 11.47
C ALA A 183 13.74 9.41 10.32
N ALA A 184 13.17 9.01 9.18
CA ALA A 184 12.90 9.90 8.06
C ALA A 184 11.89 11.00 8.43
N ILE A 185 10.84 10.67 9.18
CA ILE A 185 9.88 11.66 9.68
C ILE A 185 10.57 12.71 10.55
N ARG A 186 11.46 12.28 11.45
CA ARG A 186 12.23 13.19 12.32
C ARG A 186 13.20 14.08 11.53
N ARG A 187 13.82 13.56 10.48
CA ARG A 187 14.81 14.29 9.65
C ARG A 187 14.16 15.29 8.69
N LEU A 188 13.05 14.91 8.04
CA LEU A 188 12.39 15.71 7.00
C LEU A 188 11.33 16.67 7.57
N GLY A 189 10.92 16.47 8.82
CA GLY A 189 9.76 17.12 9.40
C GLY A 189 8.43 16.59 8.83
N LEU A 190 7.33 16.83 9.55
CA LEU A 190 6.01 16.30 9.19
C LEU A 190 5.51 16.80 7.82
N SER A 191 5.78 18.05 7.47
CA SER A 191 5.32 18.64 6.20
C SER A 191 6.08 18.06 5.02
N GLY A 192 7.43 18.06 5.06
CA GLY A 192 8.27 17.51 4.00
C GLY A 192 8.04 16.02 3.79
N TRP A 193 7.91 15.24 4.88
CA TRP A 193 7.56 13.83 4.79
C TRP A 193 6.20 13.60 4.14
N LYS A 194 5.16 14.37 4.52
CA LYS A 194 3.83 14.27 3.89
C LYS A 194 3.89 14.59 2.41
N PHE A 195 4.63 15.64 2.01
CA PHE A 195 4.80 15.99 0.60
C PHE A 195 5.38 14.83 -0.21
N LEU A 196 6.48 14.22 0.25
CA LEU A 196 7.05 13.05 -0.42
C LEU A 196 6.05 11.89 -0.47
N GLN A 197 5.38 11.59 0.63
CA GLN A 197 4.42 10.49 0.72
C GLN A 197 3.15 10.69 -0.12
N MET A 198 2.82 11.92 -0.52
CA MET A 198 1.78 12.18 -1.53
C MET A 198 2.14 11.62 -2.91
N GLY A 199 3.43 11.37 -3.16
CA GLY A 199 3.93 10.64 -4.34
C GLY A 199 3.34 9.25 -4.52
N VAL A 200 2.66 8.69 -3.50
CA VAL A 200 1.93 7.42 -3.65
C VAL A 200 0.84 7.47 -4.73
N LEU A 201 0.27 8.65 -5.03
CA LEU A 201 -0.74 8.81 -6.07
C LEU A 201 -0.16 8.70 -7.49
N PRO A 202 0.87 9.49 -7.86
CA PRO A 202 1.54 9.26 -9.13
C PRO A 202 2.16 7.86 -9.21
N LEU A 203 2.70 7.30 -8.11
CA LEU A 203 3.20 5.92 -8.11
C LEU A 203 2.11 4.91 -8.52
N TRP A 204 0.91 5.02 -7.94
CA TRP A 204 -0.21 4.14 -8.28
C TRP A 204 -0.51 4.19 -9.78
N TRP A 205 -0.64 5.39 -10.35
CA TRP A 205 -0.96 5.54 -11.77
C TRP A 205 0.17 5.17 -12.72
N LEU A 206 1.44 5.41 -12.35
CA LEU A 206 2.60 4.92 -13.10
C LEU A 206 2.62 3.38 -13.10
N THR A 207 2.31 2.75 -11.95
CA THR A 207 2.22 1.29 -11.85
C THR A 207 1.09 0.75 -12.72
N VAL A 208 -0.10 1.37 -12.68
CA VAL A 208 -1.24 0.99 -13.52
C VAL A 208 -0.90 1.14 -15.01
N ALA A 209 -0.24 2.23 -15.40
CA ALA A 209 0.16 2.48 -16.78
C ALA A 209 1.20 1.45 -17.26
N HIS A 210 2.24 1.19 -16.46
CA HIS A 210 3.28 0.21 -16.78
C HIS A 210 2.71 -1.21 -16.95
N VAL A 211 1.91 -1.67 -15.98
CA VAL A 211 1.32 -3.01 -16.02
C VAL A 211 0.25 -3.11 -17.11
N GLY A 212 -0.63 -2.12 -17.21
CA GLY A 212 -1.69 -2.07 -18.21
C GLY A 212 -1.14 -2.05 -19.64
N TYR A 213 -0.04 -1.32 -19.87
CA TYR A 213 0.61 -1.32 -21.18
C TYR A 213 1.09 -2.72 -21.57
N PHE A 214 1.79 -3.43 -20.67
CA PHE A 214 2.25 -4.79 -20.96
C PHE A 214 1.12 -5.82 -21.09
N LEU A 215 0.03 -5.64 -20.35
CA LEU A 215 -1.10 -6.55 -20.41
C LEU A 215 -1.95 -6.38 -21.65
N PHE A 216 -2.15 -5.15 -22.14
CA PHE A 216 -3.15 -4.87 -23.17
C PHE A 216 -2.61 -4.28 -24.47
N LEU A 217 -1.47 -3.57 -24.44
CA LEU A 217 -1.03 -2.75 -25.56
C LEU A 217 0.26 -3.25 -26.22
N HIS A 218 1.26 -3.65 -25.44
CA HIS A 218 2.60 -3.94 -25.96
C HIS A 218 2.62 -5.01 -27.07
N PHE A 219 1.77 -6.03 -26.93
CA PHE A 219 1.75 -7.15 -27.86
C PHE A 219 0.88 -6.92 -29.09
N LEU A 220 0.17 -5.79 -29.16
CA LEU A 220 -0.59 -5.39 -30.35
C LEU A 220 0.39 -4.93 -31.44
N SER A 221 0.61 -5.78 -32.43
CA SER A 221 1.45 -5.46 -33.59
C SER A 221 0.95 -6.21 -34.80
N PHE A 222 0.99 -5.57 -35.97
CA PHE A 222 0.64 -6.22 -37.24
C PHE A 222 1.76 -7.13 -37.76
N HIS A 223 2.99 -7.01 -37.22
CA HIS A 223 4.14 -7.80 -37.65
C HIS A 223 4.29 -9.15 -36.91
N ARG A 224 3.52 -9.40 -35.85
CA ARG A 224 3.59 -10.63 -35.07
C ARG A 224 2.21 -11.06 -34.60
N ALA A 225 2.01 -12.38 -34.46
CA ALA A 225 0.81 -12.88 -33.80
C ALA A 225 0.75 -12.37 -32.35
N THR A 226 -0.45 -11.97 -31.91
CA THR A 226 -0.68 -11.62 -30.51
C THR A 226 -0.56 -12.88 -29.66
N PRO A 227 0.31 -12.91 -28.63
CA PRO A 227 0.38 -14.03 -27.71
C PRO A 227 -0.94 -14.27 -26.99
N GLU A 228 -1.12 -15.49 -26.48
CA GLU A 228 -2.24 -15.82 -25.60
C GLU A 228 -2.34 -14.82 -24.43
N PRO A 229 -3.53 -14.28 -24.14
CA PRO A 229 -3.72 -13.32 -23.06
C PRO A 229 -3.25 -13.86 -21.72
N ASN A 230 -2.67 -12.98 -20.89
CA ASN A 230 -2.32 -13.36 -19.54
C ASN A 230 -3.60 -13.66 -18.73
N PRO A 231 -3.70 -14.79 -18.01
CA PRO A 231 -4.91 -15.16 -17.28
C PRO A 231 -5.33 -14.14 -16.20
N LEU A 232 -4.40 -13.26 -15.78
CA LEU A 232 -4.64 -12.23 -14.77
C LEU A 232 -5.06 -10.87 -15.34
N GLN A 233 -5.26 -10.73 -16.65
CA GLN A 233 -5.66 -9.45 -17.26
C GLN A 233 -6.93 -8.86 -16.63
N TYR A 234 -8.03 -9.61 -16.59
CA TYR A 234 -9.29 -9.12 -16.02
C TYR A 234 -9.25 -9.02 -14.50
N TRP A 235 -8.43 -9.85 -13.84
CA TRP A 235 -8.19 -9.74 -12.41
C TRP A 235 -7.51 -8.41 -12.06
N PHE A 236 -6.51 -8.00 -12.86
CA PHE A 236 -5.87 -6.69 -12.73
C PHE A 236 -6.86 -5.55 -12.93
N VAL A 237 -7.74 -5.63 -13.93
CA VAL A 237 -8.81 -4.62 -14.13
C VAL A 237 -9.71 -4.53 -12.90
N GLY A 238 -10.14 -5.68 -12.36
CA GLY A 238 -10.91 -5.73 -11.12
C GLY A 238 -10.20 -5.08 -9.93
N LEU A 239 -8.89 -5.31 -9.79
CA LEU A 239 -8.07 -4.67 -8.76
C LEU A 239 -8.02 -3.15 -8.91
N VAL A 240 -7.83 -2.64 -10.13
CA VAL A 240 -7.81 -1.19 -10.40
C VAL A 240 -9.16 -0.56 -10.11
N VAL A 241 -10.25 -1.17 -10.59
CA VAL A 241 -11.62 -0.72 -10.34
C VAL A 241 -11.93 -0.73 -8.83
N LEU A 242 -11.50 -1.75 -8.11
CA LEU A 242 -11.67 -1.85 -6.66
C LEU A 242 -10.96 -0.69 -5.93
N VAL A 243 -9.68 -0.46 -6.23
CA VAL A 243 -8.91 0.61 -5.58
C VAL A 243 -9.51 1.98 -5.92
N LEU A 244 -9.88 2.21 -7.18
CA LEU A 244 -10.51 3.45 -7.60
C LEU A 244 -11.86 3.66 -6.91
N GLY A 245 -12.71 2.63 -6.89
CA GLY A 245 -14.00 2.64 -6.21
C GLY A 245 -13.86 2.95 -4.73
N LEU A 246 -13.00 2.24 -4.01
CA LEU A 246 -12.73 2.50 -2.58
C LEU A 246 -12.32 3.96 -2.33
N ARG A 247 -11.43 4.49 -3.16
CA ARG A 247 -10.93 5.87 -3.03
C ARG A 247 -12.02 6.90 -3.32
N SER A 248 -12.75 6.73 -4.42
CA SER A 248 -13.83 7.62 -4.83
C SER A 248 -14.96 7.64 -3.80
N THR A 249 -15.42 6.48 -3.34
CA THR A 249 -16.46 6.38 -2.31
C THR A 249 -16.01 7.01 -0.99
N ALA A 250 -14.76 6.76 -0.55
CA ALA A 250 -14.23 7.37 0.66
C ALA A 250 -14.11 8.90 0.56
N TYR A 251 -13.76 9.41 -0.62
CA TYR A 251 -13.71 10.85 -0.89
C TYR A 251 -15.11 11.48 -0.88
N LEU A 252 -16.07 10.90 -1.61
CA LEU A 252 -17.45 11.38 -1.64
C LEU A 252 -18.07 11.42 -0.24
N ARG A 253 -17.90 10.35 0.56
CA ARG A 253 -18.37 10.32 1.96
C ARG A 253 -17.74 11.44 2.80
N THR A 254 -16.49 11.80 2.54
CA THR A 254 -15.81 12.91 3.24
C THR A 254 -16.42 14.26 2.87
N ILE A 255 -16.77 14.47 1.61
CA ILE A 255 -17.45 15.69 1.16
C ILE A 255 -18.85 15.77 1.74
N SER A 256 -19.65 14.70 1.64
CA SER A 256 -21.03 14.68 2.14
C SER A 256 -21.08 14.95 3.65
N ALA A 257 -20.16 14.39 4.43
CA ALA A 257 -20.09 14.64 5.87
C ALA A 257 -19.76 16.11 6.21
N LYS A 258 -18.89 16.76 5.42
CA LYS A 258 -18.59 18.20 5.57
C LYS A 258 -19.76 19.08 5.18
N GLY A 259 -20.45 18.75 4.08
CA GLY A 259 -21.65 19.46 3.63
C GLY A 259 -22.78 19.41 4.65
N ALA A 260 -23.00 18.26 5.29
CA ALA A 260 -23.99 18.10 6.36
C ALA A 260 -23.65 18.87 7.65
N SER A 261 -22.38 19.25 7.84
CA SER A 261 -21.90 19.97 9.04
C SER A 261 -21.80 21.48 8.83
N ALA A 262 -22.12 22.00 7.63
CA ALA A 262 -22.09 23.43 7.36
C ALA A 262 -23.31 24.12 8.00
N PRO A 263 -23.13 25.24 8.74
CA PRO A 263 -24.26 25.93 9.37
C PRO A 263 -25.24 26.44 8.31
N ARG A 264 -26.52 26.14 8.48
CA ARG A 264 -27.62 26.64 7.65
C ARG A 264 -27.59 28.16 7.72
N ARG A 265 -27.27 28.83 6.60
CA ARG A 265 -27.32 30.30 6.51
C ARG A 265 -28.75 30.71 6.85
N LYS A 266 -28.96 31.39 7.99
CA LYS A 266 -30.26 32.00 8.29
C LYS A 266 -30.54 33.03 7.20
N GLU A 267 -31.62 32.83 6.49
CA GLU A 267 -32.20 33.81 5.58
C GLU A 267 -32.56 35.05 6.42
N PRO A 268 -32.18 36.27 6.02
CA PRO A 268 -32.58 37.45 6.76
C PRO A 268 -34.10 37.54 6.68
N ASP A 269 -34.76 37.52 7.84
CA ASP A 269 -36.18 37.82 7.95
C ASP A 269 -36.37 39.21 7.34
N HIS A 270 -36.99 39.26 6.17
CA HIS A 270 -37.56 40.50 5.65
C HIS A 270 -38.77 40.83 6.53
N GLU A 271 -38.51 41.43 7.68
CA GLU A 271 -39.51 42.21 8.39
C GLU A 271 -39.86 43.42 7.52
N THR A 272 -41.05 43.34 6.93
CA THR A 272 -41.85 44.46 6.48
C THR A 272 -41.95 45.52 7.57
N ILE A 273 -41.44 46.73 7.30
CA ILE A 273 -42.13 48.02 7.49
C ILE A 273 -41.62 49.00 6.43
#